data_AF-A0A941UML1-F1
#
_entry.id   AF-A0A941UML1-F1
#
_cell.length_a   1.000
_cell.length_b   1.000
_cell.length_c   1.000
_cell.angle_alpha   90.00
_cell.angle_beta   90.00
_cell.angle_gamma   90.00
#
_symmetry.space_group_name_H-M   'P 1'
#
loop_
_entity.id
_entity.type
_entity.pdbx_description
1 polymer ?
#
loop_
_entity_poly.entity_id
_entity_poly.type
_entity_poly.pdbx_seq_one_letter_code
_entity_poly.pdbx_strand_id
1 'polypeptide(L)' 'MQTTDQIPLDRLAATALANVGTEYPFHLTHLMHGDDDLRPPRVLHPLFHGAYDWHSCAHMHWTLARCLRLGIDGGMAAS' A
#
# COMPACT_ATOMS: atom_id res chain seq x y z
N MET A 1 -14.33 -7.32 30.18
CA MET A 1 -13.46 -6.30 29.57
C MET A 1 -12.80 -6.97 28.37
N GLN A 2 -13.34 -6.78 27.16
CA GLN A 2 -12.82 -7.42 25.95
C GLN A 2 -11.42 -6.88 25.64
N THR A 3 -10.45 -7.77 25.56
CA THR A 3 -9.13 -7.54 25.01
C THR A 3 -9.28 -6.94 23.62
N THR A 4 -8.67 -5.78 23.38
CA THR A 4 -8.45 -5.28 22.02
C THR A 4 -7.77 -6.39 21.23
N ASP A 5 -8.39 -6.85 20.14
CA ASP A 5 -7.80 -7.84 19.26
C ASP A 5 -6.60 -7.17 18.56
N GLN A 6 -5.41 -7.33 19.14
CA GLN A 6 -4.19 -6.72 18.62
C GLN A 6 -3.85 -7.44 17.32
N ILE A 7 -3.87 -6.72 16.20
CA ILE A 7 -3.47 -7.31 14.92
C ILE A 7 -1.96 -7.58 14.99
N PRO A 8 -1.52 -8.84 14.81
CA PRO A 8 -0.10 -9.16 14.76
C PRO A 8 0.63 -8.36 13.66
N LEU A 9 1.79 -7.78 13.99
CA LEU A 9 2.54 -6.90 13.07
C LEU A 9 3.05 -7.62 11.82
N ASP A 10 3.30 -8.93 11.91
CA ASP A 10 3.62 -9.81 10.78
C ASP A 10 2.45 -9.93 9.80
N ARG A 11 1.21 -10.03 10.29
CA ARG A 11 0.01 -10.03 9.43
C ARG A 11 -0.20 -8.69 8.75
N LEU A 12 0.12 -7.58 9.43
CA LEU A 12 0.09 -6.25 8.82
C LEU A 12 1.15 -6.11 7.72
N ALA A 13 2.38 -6.59 7.96
CA ALA A 13 3.44 -6.59 6.96
C ALA A 13 3.05 -7.42 5.71
N ALA A 14 2.54 -8.62 5.91
CA ALA A 14 2.09 -9.49 4.81
C ALA A 14 0.93 -8.85 4.01
N THR A 15 -0.03 -8.23 4.70
CA THR A 15 -1.14 -7.52 4.03
C THR A 15 -0.63 -6.33 3.25
N ALA A 16 0.27 -5.52 3.82
CA ALA A 16 0.87 -4.39 3.14
C ALA A 16 1.65 -4.81 1.89
N LEU A 17 2.45 -5.88 1.99
CA LEU A 17 3.21 -6.44 0.88
C LEU A 17 2.31 -6.92 -0.26
N ALA A 18 1.22 -7.62 0.06
CA ALA A 18 0.26 -8.09 -0.94
C ALA A 18 -0.44 -6.91 -1.65
N ASN A 19 -0.74 -5.84 -0.90
CA ASN A 19 -1.40 -4.67 -1.47
C ASN A 19 -0.49 -3.89 -2.41
N VAL A 20 0.77 -3.59 -2.02
CA VAL A 20 1.69 -2.75 -2.83
C VAL A 20 1.96 -3.26 -4.25
N GLY A 21 1.66 -4.53 -4.56
CA GLY A 21 1.76 -5.12 -5.90
C GLY A 21 0.43 -5.23 -6.66
N THR A 22 -0.70 -4.83 -6.09
CA THR A 22 -2.04 -5.02 -6.66
C THR A 22 -2.56 -3.72 -7.26
N GLU A 23 -2.55 -3.61 -8.59
CA GLU A 23 -2.93 -2.36 -9.28
C GLU A 23 -4.44 -2.07 -9.28
N TYR A 24 -5.29 -3.10 -9.30
CA TYR A 24 -6.75 -2.91 -9.40
C TYR A 24 -7.53 -3.72 -8.36
N PRO A 25 -8.67 -3.21 -7.86
CA PRO A 25 -9.29 -1.91 -8.19
C PRO A 25 -8.53 -0.69 -7.62
N PHE A 26 -8.62 0.46 -8.32
CA PHE A 26 -7.97 1.72 -7.92
C PHE A 26 -8.96 2.90 -7.99
N HIS A 27 -9.10 3.64 -6.88
CA HIS A 27 -9.83 4.88 -6.75
C HIS A 27 -8.90 6.07 -7.01
N LEU A 28 -9.10 6.74 -8.14
CA LEU A 28 -8.26 7.84 -8.58
C LEU A 28 -8.87 9.20 -8.20
N THR A 29 -8.21 9.91 -7.29
CA THR A 29 -8.46 11.34 -7.05
C THR A 29 -7.34 12.14 -7.71
N HIS A 30 -7.61 12.76 -8.86
CA HIS A 30 -6.64 13.53 -9.63
C HIS A 30 -7.27 14.84 -10.11
N LEU A 31 -6.62 15.97 -9.84
CA LEU A 31 -7.01 17.25 -10.41
C LEU A 31 -6.53 17.30 -11.87
N MET A 32 -7.46 17.56 -12.78
CA MET A 32 -7.19 17.66 -14.22
C MET A 32 -7.38 19.09 -14.71
N HIS A 33 -6.49 19.55 -15.58
CA HIS A 33 -6.60 20.83 -16.29
C HIS A 33 -7.12 20.65 -17.73
N GLY A 34 -7.14 19.42 -18.23
CA GLY A 34 -7.68 19.05 -19.53
C GLY A 34 -7.68 17.54 -19.74
N ASP A 35 -8.21 17.10 -20.89
CA ASP A 35 -8.41 15.67 -21.17
C ASP A 35 -7.09 14.87 -21.22
N ASP A 36 -5.98 15.52 -21.60
CA ASP A 36 -4.66 14.90 -21.68
C ASP A 36 -4.09 14.45 -20.31
N ASP A 37 -4.66 14.97 -19.21
CA ASP A 37 -4.27 14.59 -17.84
C ASP A 37 -4.87 13.23 -17.42
N LEU A 38 -5.81 12.67 -18.20
CA LEU A 38 -6.40 11.36 -17.90
C LEU A 38 -5.39 10.24 -18.21
N ARG A 39 -4.71 9.78 -17.17
CA ARG A 39 -3.67 8.75 -17.26
C ARG A 39 -3.92 7.63 -16.26
N PRO A 40 -3.45 6.39 -16.54
CA PRO A 40 -3.59 5.29 -15.59
C PRO A 40 -2.76 5.56 -14.31
N PRO A 41 -3.15 4.96 -13.16
CA PRO A 41 -2.48 5.16 -11.88
C PRO A 41 -0.97 4.96 -11.92
N ARG A 42 -0.47 3.94 -12.63
CA ARG A 42 0.98 3.67 -12.76
C ARG A 42 1.78 4.78 -13.44
N VAL A 43 1.11 5.65 -14.21
CA VAL A 43 1.74 6.82 -14.85
C VAL A 43 1.69 8.03 -13.92
N LEU A 44 0.55 8.26 -13.26
CA LEU A 44 0.36 9.40 -12.36
C LEU A 44 1.14 9.23 -11.05
N HIS A 45 1.22 7.99 -10.55
CA HIS A 45 1.79 7.64 -9.24
C HIS A 45 2.66 6.36 -9.35
N PRO A 46 3.83 6.40 -10.00
CA PRO A 46 4.59 5.19 -10.33
C PRO A 46 5.01 4.32 -9.13
N LEU A 47 5.17 4.91 -7.94
CA LEU A 47 5.49 4.17 -6.71
C LEU A 47 4.26 3.85 -5.86
N PHE A 48 3.10 4.43 -6.17
CA PHE A 48 1.91 4.40 -5.31
C PHE A 48 0.65 3.95 -6.05
N HIS A 49 0.79 3.10 -7.07
CA HIS A 49 -0.34 2.61 -7.86
C HIS A 49 -0.81 1.20 -7.45
N GLY A 50 -0.06 0.50 -6.59
CA GLY A 50 -0.43 -0.83 -6.10
C GLY A 50 -1.18 -0.73 -4.79
N ALA A 51 -2.39 -0.18 -4.76
CA ALA A 51 -3.32 -0.26 -3.64
C ALA A 51 -4.65 0.35 -4.09
N TYR A 52 -5.64 0.38 -3.20
CA TYR A 52 -6.93 0.99 -3.50
C TYR A 52 -6.84 2.47 -3.93
N ASP A 53 -5.90 3.26 -3.40
CA ASP A 53 -5.58 4.60 -3.88
C ASP A 53 -4.13 4.97 -3.55
N TRP A 54 -3.66 6.13 -4.04
CA TRP A 54 -2.26 6.55 -3.86
C TRP A 54 -1.89 6.75 -2.38
N HIS A 55 -2.84 7.21 -1.56
CA HIS A 55 -2.60 7.48 -0.15
C HIS A 55 -2.51 6.19 0.66
N SER A 56 -3.40 5.25 0.37
CA SER A 56 -3.39 3.89 0.89
C SER A 56 -2.08 3.18 0.55
N CYS A 57 -1.59 3.32 -0.69
CA CYS A 57 -0.31 2.75 -1.09
C CYS A 57 0.87 3.35 -0.29
N ALA A 58 0.84 4.67 -0.04
CA ALA A 58 1.85 5.32 0.80
C ALA A 58 1.84 4.79 2.25
N HIS A 59 0.67 4.55 2.85
CA HIS A 59 0.56 3.92 4.18
C HIS A 59 1.10 2.49 4.21
N MET A 60 0.87 1.71 3.14
CA MET A 60 1.42 0.34 3.05
C MET A 60 2.94 0.35 2.94
N HIS A 61 3.51 1.23 2.11
CA HIS A 61 4.97 1.41 2.03
C HIS A 61 5.58 1.85 3.36
N TRP A 62 4.93 2.80 4.06
CA TRP A 62 5.38 3.22 5.38
C TRP A 62 5.31 2.07 6.40
N THR A 63 4.24 1.29 6.38
CA THR A 63 4.09 0.10 7.24
C THR A 63 5.23 -0.88 6.99
N LEU A 64 5.53 -1.21 5.72
CA LEU A 64 6.64 -2.10 5.36
C LEU A 64 7.99 -1.56 5.85
N ALA A 65 8.28 -0.27 5.62
CA ALA A 65 9.51 0.35 6.08
C ALA A 65 9.64 0.33 7.62
N ARG A 66 8.52 0.48 8.34
CA ARG A 66 8.47 0.40 9.80
C ARG A 66 8.67 -1.04 10.30
N CYS A 67 8.03 -2.03 9.69
CA CYS A 67 8.22 -3.44 10.00
C CYS A 67 9.69 -3.86 9.81
N LEU A 68 10.30 -3.49 8.67
CA LEU A 68 11.73 -3.71 8.40
C LEU A 68 12.62 -3.09 9.49
N ARG A 69 12.34 -1.85 9.89
CA ARG A 69 13.10 -1.17 10.96
C ARG A 69 12.95 -1.86 12.33
N LEU A 70 11.83 -2.52 12.58
CA LEU A 70 11.55 -3.23 13.83
C LEU A 70 12.04 -4.70 13.80
N GLY A 71 12.63 -5.17 12.69
CA GLY A 71 13.04 -6.55 12.54
C GLY A 71 11.87 -7.52 12.36
N ILE A 72 10.74 -7.02 11.85
CA ILE A 72 9.54 -7.81 11.56
C ILE A 72 9.53 -8.03 10.06
N ASP A 73 9.88 -9.25 9.65
CA ASP A 73 10.01 -9.63 8.25
C ASP A 73 8.74 -10.28 7.70
N GLY A 74 7.86 -10.87 8.54
CA GLY A 74 6.51 -11.30 8.15
C GLY A 74 6.44 -12.22 6.92
N GLY A 75 7.55 -12.89 6.57
CA GLY A 75 7.68 -13.70 5.35
C GLY A 75 8.18 -12.96 4.10
N MET A 76 8.55 -11.67 4.18
CA MET A 76 9.10 -10.86 3.07
C MET A 76 10.37 -11.44 2.43
N ALA A 77 11.10 -12.33 3.12
CA ALA A 77 12.30 -12.98 2.59
C ALA A 77 11.99 -14.18 1.67
N ALA A 78 10.71 -14.57 1.51
CA ALA A 78 10.31 -15.78 0.78
C ALA A 78 9.55 -15.52 -0.54
N SER A 79 9.48 -14.28 -1.01
CA SER A 79 8.82 -13.90 -2.29
C SER A 79 9.83 -13.55 -3.37
#